data_AF-A0A6P0XZT4-F1
#
_entry.id   AF-A0A6P0XZT4-F1
#
_cell.length_a   1.000
_cell.length_b   1.000
_cell.length_c   1.000
_cell.angle_alpha   90.00
_cell.angle_beta   90.00
_cell.angle_gamma   90.00
#
_symmetry.space_group_name_H-M   'P 1'
#
loop_
_entity.id
_entity.type
_entity.pdbx_description
1 polymer ?
#
loop_
_entity_poly.entity_id
_entity_poly.type
_entity_poly.pdbx_seq_one_letter_code
_entity_poly.pdbx_strand_id
1 'polypeptide(L)'
;QAGTIARIRELWLQLQSVNRIQSPIINRLRQQLAYEFPEAALMKSKQRDDNLCPLWKWLEGKTPKTKYYDNLYDKSVAVQLGIEISPFTRQLTKMLNEVHQWEASIVQEMSSLVNDSQFQSYNQCFDLFGIGIKPRSLLLSQIYPITQFESLPHFKRRLGVGQTEDSSGDEQKFNSSGGSKLCRTQLYLWILDIISPVKNRPNTRIGKRLGEFYDLRASRYKDNPELWKKKAIERIQKRELNRLKTSLNLELEKLVPKDSYHQFNSTVSLMLNAFELNLAGLEQISPNLKQREVKRGFGNLVICQTAAYGVKLLFKELKKST
;
A
#
# COMPACT_ATOMS: atom_id res chain seq x y z
N GLN A 1 25.80 15.22 -3.40
CA GLN A 1 24.34 15.42 -3.49
C GLN A 1 23.61 14.20 -4.06
N ALA A 2 23.95 13.72 -5.28
CA ALA A 2 23.36 12.49 -5.83
C ALA A 2 23.67 11.23 -4.98
N GLY A 3 24.88 11.17 -4.37
CA GLY A 3 25.29 10.05 -3.52
C GLY A 3 24.40 9.83 -2.28
N THR A 4 24.07 10.90 -1.55
CA THR A 4 23.20 10.82 -0.36
C THR A 4 21.81 10.29 -0.70
N ILE A 5 21.20 10.80 -1.77
CA ILE A 5 19.89 10.36 -2.25
C ILE A 5 19.92 8.90 -2.73
N ALA A 6 20.96 8.51 -3.46
CA ALA A 6 21.15 7.14 -3.89
C ALA A 6 21.28 6.19 -2.68
N ARG A 7 22.04 6.58 -1.66
CA ARG A 7 22.21 5.81 -0.42
C ARG A 7 20.90 5.68 0.37
N ILE A 8 20.13 6.77 0.51
CA ILE A 8 18.79 6.72 1.14
C ILE A 8 17.87 5.73 0.40
N ARG A 9 17.91 5.73 -0.93
CA ARG A 9 17.12 4.79 -1.75
C ARG A 9 17.58 3.35 -1.55
N GLU A 10 18.88 3.12 -1.53
CA GLU A 10 19.48 1.80 -1.30
C GLU A 10 19.06 1.24 0.06
N LEU A 11 19.22 2.02 1.14
CA LEU A 11 18.80 1.65 2.49
C LEU A 11 17.30 1.34 2.57
N TRP A 12 16.47 2.09 1.86
CA TRP A 12 15.03 1.79 1.80
C TRP A 12 14.75 0.45 1.11
N LEU A 13 15.46 0.12 0.02
CA LEU A 13 15.32 -1.17 -0.67
C LEU A 13 15.83 -2.33 0.19
N GLN A 14 16.96 -2.15 0.88
CA GLN A 14 17.48 -3.12 1.84
C GLN A 14 16.48 -3.37 2.96
N LEU A 15 15.87 -2.32 3.52
CA LEU A 15 14.81 -2.44 4.52
C LEU A 15 13.61 -3.25 4.01
N GLN A 16 13.19 -3.08 2.75
CA GLN A 16 12.13 -3.92 2.17
C GLN A 16 12.55 -5.38 2.04
N SER A 17 13.81 -5.66 1.72
CA SER A 17 14.35 -7.02 1.67
C SER A 17 14.31 -7.67 3.06
N VAL A 18 14.78 -6.96 4.08
CA VAL A 18 14.77 -7.40 5.48
C VAL A 18 13.34 -7.72 5.94
N ASN A 19 12.36 -6.86 5.66
CA ASN A 19 10.95 -7.11 6.01
C ASN A 19 10.39 -8.40 5.36
N ARG A 20 10.82 -8.71 4.13
CA ARG A 20 10.41 -9.94 3.41
C ARG A 20 11.04 -11.19 4.00
N ILE A 21 12.28 -11.11 4.48
CA ILE A 21 12.99 -12.22 5.15
C ILE A 21 12.40 -12.48 6.54
N GLN A 22 12.07 -11.42 7.28
CA GLN A 22 11.53 -11.50 8.64
C GLN A 22 10.19 -12.26 8.70
N SER A 23 9.29 -12.02 7.74
CA SER A 23 7.91 -12.53 7.80
C SER A 23 7.82 -14.06 7.80
N PRO A 24 8.51 -14.81 6.91
CA PRO A 24 8.58 -16.26 6.97
C PRO A 24 9.14 -16.81 8.28
N ILE A 25 10.20 -16.19 8.83
CA ILE A 25 10.82 -16.63 10.09
C ILE A 25 9.82 -16.51 11.24
N ILE A 26 9.13 -15.36 11.36
CA ILE A 26 8.09 -15.15 12.38
C ILE A 26 6.95 -16.16 12.21
N ASN A 27 6.48 -16.38 10.98
CA ASN A 27 5.39 -17.33 10.74
C ASN A 27 5.79 -18.75 11.13
N ARG A 28 7.02 -19.16 10.79
CA ARG A 28 7.53 -20.48 11.17
C ARG A 28 7.70 -20.61 12.69
N LEU A 29 8.23 -19.60 13.36
CA LEU A 29 8.32 -19.56 14.82
C LEU A 29 6.94 -19.70 15.46
N ARG A 30 5.94 -18.96 14.99
CA ARG A 30 4.57 -19.06 15.51
C ARG A 30 3.96 -20.45 15.31
N GLN A 31 4.26 -21.12 14.19
CA GLN A 31 3.83 -22.50 13.97
C GLN A 31 4.49 -23.47 14.96
N GLN A 32 5.79 -23.32 15.25
CA GLN A 32 6.47 -24.15 16.25
C GLN A 32 5.90 -23.89 17.65
N LEU A 33 5.74 -22.62 18.02
CA LEU A 33 5.18 -22.25 19.32
C LEU A 33 3.73 -22.72 19.50
N ALA A 34 2.96 -22.91 18.43
CA ALA A 34 1.61 -23.46 18.58
C ALA A 34 1.62 -24.86 19.24
N TYR A 35 2.73 -25.60 19.11
CA TYR A 35 2.96 -26.88 19.77
C TYR A 35 3.79 -26.72 21.05
N GLU A 36 4.89 -25.97 20.99
CA GLU A 36 5.86 -25.88 22.09
C GLU A 36 5.50 -24.86 23.18
N PHE A 37 4.69 -23.84 22.86
CA PHE A 37 4.26 -22.79 23.79
C PHE A 37 2.96 -22.11 23.31
N PRO A 38 1.82 -22.83 23.32
CA PRO A 38 0.59 -22.42 22.65
C PRO A 38 0.06 -21.07 23.16
N GLU A 39 0.23 -20.77 24.45
CA GLU A 39 -0.21 -19.54 25.09
C GLU A 39 0.51 -18.30 24.53
N ALA A 40 1.75 -18.45 24.05
CA ALA A 40 2.54 -17.38 23.47
C ALA A 40 2.44 -17.30 21.93
N ALA A 41 2.05 -18.39 21.25
CA ALA A 41 2.10 -18.53 19.80
C ALA A 41 1.32 -17.45 19.02
N LEU A 42 0.15 -17.05 19.55
CA LEU A 42 -0.74 -16.07 18.92
C LEU A 42 -0.62 -14.66 19.49
N MET A 43 0.20 -14.46 20.53
CA MET A 43 0.40 -13.14 21.12
C MET A 43 0.99 -12.16 20.09
N LYS A 44 0.56 -10.89 20.16
CA LYS A 44 1.13 -9.84 19.32
C LYS A 44 2.55 -9.55 19.76
N SER A 45 3.50 -9.73 18.85
CA SER A 45 4.93 -9.47 19.07
C SER A 45 5.17 -7.96 19.06
N LYS A 46 4.93 -7.30 20.20
CA LYS A 46 5.21 -5.86 20.35
C LYS A 46 6.67 -5.65 20.74
N GLN A 47 7.37 -4.83 19.98
CA GLN A 47 8.69 -4.33 20.37
C GLN A 47 8.57 -3.43 21.60
N ARG A 48 9.57 -3.48 22.47
CA ARG A 48 9.77 -2.52 23.58
C ARG A 48 11.03 -1.69 23.31
N ASP A 49 11.43 -0.86 24.28
CA ASP A 49 12.50 0.15 24.24
C ASP A 49 13.77 -0.26 23.49
N ASP A 50 14.20 -1.52 23.60
CA ASP A 50 15.41 -2.05 22.94
C ASP A 50 15.19 -2.53 21.49
N ASN A 51 14.11 -2.11 20.81
CA ASN A 51 13.69 -2.55 19.47
C ASN A 51 13.47 -4.06 19.27
N LEU A 52 13.51 -4.83 20.36
CA LEU A 52 13.33 -6.28 20.35
C LEU A 52 12.05 -6.67 21.08
N CYS A 53 11.39 -7.71 20.56
CA CYS A 53 10.21 -8.28 21.20
C CYS A 53 10.63 -9.07 22.44
N PRO A 54 10.01 -8.85 23.61
CA PRO A 54 10.32 -9.59 24.83
C PRO A 54 10.23 -11.12 24.69
N LEU A 55 9.27 -11.63 23.91
CA LEU A 55 9.12 -13.07 23.63
C LEU A 55 10.34 -13.63 22.88
N TRP A 56 10.82 -12.92 21.86
CA TRP A 56 11.96 -13.36 21.05
C TRP A 56 13.28 -13.28 21.83
N LYS A 57 13.41 -12.35 22.78
CA LYS A 57 14.54 -12.34 23.71
C LYS A 57 14.51 -13.57 24.63
N TRP A 58 13.36 -13.85 25.21
CA TRP A 58 13.17 -14.97 26.11
C TRP A 58 13.46 -16.32 25.43
N LEU A 59 12.97 -16.54 24.21
CA LEU A 59 13.22 -17.78 23.46
C LEU A 59 14.68 -17.98 23.07
N GLU A 60 15.44 -16.90 22.86
CA GLU A 60 16.90 -16.95 22.64
C GLU A 60 17.67 -17.35 23.92
N GLY A 61 17.00 -17.42 25.08
CA GLY A 61 17.64 -17.65 26.37
C GLY A 61 18.24 -16.40 27.00
N LYS A 62 17.97 -15.21 26.44
CA LYS A 62 18.30 -13.94 27.09
C LYS A 62 17.23 -13.65 28.14
N THR A 63 17.63 -13.51 29.40
CA THR A 63 16.72 -13.21 30.49
C THR A 63 16.04 -11.85 30.28
N PRO A 64 14.73 -11.80 30.00
CA PRO A 64 14.02 -10.53 29.95
C PRO A 64 13.98 -9.91 31.35
N LYS A 65 13.84 -8.59 31.43
CA LYS A 65 13.72 -7.86 32.72
C LYS A 65 12.56 -8.36 33.60
N THR A 66 11.58 -9.05 33.02
CA THR A 66 10.37 -9.52 33.69
C THR A 66 10.25 -11.04 33.59
N LYS A 67 9.94 -11.72 34.70
CA LYS A 67 9.64 -13.17 34.76
C LYS A 67 8.30 -13.58 34.12
N TYR A 68 7.70 -12.70 33.31
CA TYR A 68 6.37 -12.91 32.74
C TYR A 68 6.31 -14.20 31.91
N TYR A 69 7.29 -14.40 31.02
CA TYR A 69 7.31 -15.58 30.13
C TYR A 69 7.75 -16.85 30.85
N ASP A 70 8.61 -16.75 31.87
CA ASP A 70 8.93 -17.88 32.75
C ASP A 70 7.63 -18.39 33.41
N ASN A 71 6.93 -17.50 34.12
CA ASN A 71 5.68 -17.85 34.81
C ASN A 71 4.58 -18.35 33.87
N LEU A 72 4.54 -17.83 32.63
CA LEU A 72 3.57 -18.24 31.62
C LEU A 72 3.91 -19.60 31.04
N TYR A 73 5.20 -19.88 30.82
CA TYR A 73 5.68 -21.15 30.30
C TYR A 73 5.59 -22.27 31.35
N ASP A 74 5.92 -21.99 32.61
CA ASP A 74 5.79 -22.96 33.71
C ASP A 74 4.35 -23.47 33.89
N LYS A 75 3.36 -22.66 33.49
CA LYS A 75 1.94 -23.00 33.52
C LYS A 75 1.41 -23.50 32.18
N SER A 76 2.27 -23.63 31.17
CA SER A 76 1.87 -24.02 29.81
C SER A 76 1.41 -25.47 29.77
N VAL A 77 0.40 -25.75 28.93
CA VAL A 77 -0.02 -27.13 28.63
C VAL A 77 1.12 -27.94 28.01
N ALA A 78 2.04 -27.30 27.27
CA ALA A 78 3.19 -27.98 26.68
C ALA A 78 4.11 -28.60 27.75
N VAL A 79 4.37 -27.87 28.83
CA VAL A 79 5.19 -28.36 29.97
C VAL A 79 4.50 -29.52 30.67
N GLN A 80 3.18 -29.47 30.85
CA GLN A 80 2.40 -30.59 31.44
C GLN A 80 2.50 -31.87 30.60
N LEU A 81 2.64 -31.73 29.27
CA LEU A 81 2.80 -32.83 28.33
C LEU A 81 4.28 -33.24 28.12
N GLY A 82 5.22 -32.63 28.85
CA GLY A 82 6.66 -32.90 28.70
C GLY A 82 7.26 -32.39 27.38
N ILE A 83 6.60 -31.43 26.72
CA ILE A 83 7.07 -30.80 25.49
C ILE A 83 7.91 -29.58 25.87
N GLU A 84 9.14 -29.55 25.37
CA GLU A 84 10.07 -28.45 25.58
C GLU A 84 10.24 -27.58 24.32
N ILE A 85 10.72 -26.33 24.51
CA ILE A 85 11.16 -25.48 23.40
C ILE A 85 12.34 -26.13 22.69
N SER A 86 12.17 -26.46 21.40
CA SER A 86 13.19 -27.17 20.65
C SER A 86 14.43 -26.32 20.35
N PRO A 87 15.61 -26.95 20.16
CA PRO A 87 16.80 -26.25 19.68
C PRO A 87 16.58 -25.52 18.34
N PHE A 88 15.70 -26.07 17.50
CA PHE A 88 15.31 -25.46 16.22
C PHE A 88 14.59 -24.12 16.43
N THR A 89 13.61 -24.06 17.35
CA THR A 89 12.92 -22.81 17.71
C THR A 89 13.89 -21.76 18.26
N ARG A 90 14.86 -22.17 19.08
CA ARG A 90 15.90 -21.27 19.61
C ARG A 90 16.80 -20.71 18.50
N GLN A 91 17.24 -21.56 17.58
CA GLN A 91 18.07 -21.13 16.44
C GLN A 91 17.33 -20.18 15.49
N LEU A 92 16.06 -20.47 15.18
CA LEU A 92 15.22 -19.55 14.39
C LEU A 92 15.02 -18.21 15.09
N THR A 93 14.88 -18.22 16.41
CA THR A 93 14.75 -17.00 17.21
C THR A 93 16.03 -16.16 17.15
N LYS A 94 17.20 -16.79 17.25
CA LYS A 94 18.50 -16.11 17.09
C LYS A 94 18.59 -15.42 15.72
N MET A 95 18.26 -16.14 14.64
CA MET A 95 18.22 -15.59 13.29
C MET A 95 17.25 -14.40 13.18
N LEU A 96 16.07 -14.48 13.81
CA LEU A 96 15.13 -13.36 13.83
C LEU A 96 15.71 -12.12 14.52
N ASN A 97 16.40 -12.30 15.65
CA ASN A 97 17.02 -11.20 16.38
C ASN A 97 18.16 -10.55 15.59
N GLU A 98 18.95 -11.32 14.83
CA GLU A 98 19.95 -10.80 13.89
C GLU A 98 19.29 -9.95 12.79
N VAL A 99 18.18 -10.44 12.20
CA VAL A 99 17.40 -9.69 11.20
C VAL A 99 16.84 -8.38 11.78
N HIS A 100 16.40 -8.38 13.04
CA HIS A 100 15.96 -7.15 13.73
C HIS A 100 17.10 -6.15 13.95
N GLN A 101 18.32 -6.63 14.23
CA GLN A 101 19.49 -5.78 14.34
C GLN A 101 19.83 -5.14 12.99
N TRP A 102 19.72 -5.88 11.89
CA TRP A 102 19.90 -5.32 10.54
C TRP A 102 18.88 -4.21 10.26
N GLU A 103 17.60 -4.44 10.58
CA GLU A 103 16.57 -3.41 10.46
C GLU A 103 16.92 -2.15 11.28
N ALA A 104 17.33 -2.32 12.54
CA ALA A 104 17.67 -1.21 13.42
C ALA A 104 18.85 -0.39 12.87
N SER A 105 19.92 -1.05 12.42
CA SER A 105 21.09 -0.40 11.83
C SER A 105 20.73 0.38 10.56
N ILE A 106 19.92 -0.22 9.67
CA ILE A 106 19.46 0.45 8.44
C ILE A 106 18.61 1.69 8.79
N VAL A 107 17.70 1.58 9.75
CA VAL A 107 16.84 2.70 10.16
C VAL A 107 17.65 3.82 10.83
N GLN A 108 18.67 3.47 11.62
CA GLN A 108 19.56 4.45 12.24
C GLN A 108 20.37 5.22 11.20
N GLU A 109 21.00 4.54 10.24
CA GLU A 109 21.73 5.18 9.14
C GLU A 109 20.79 6.01 8.25
N MET A 110 19.60 5.50 7.95
CA MET A 110 18.59 6.23 7.20
C MET A 110 18.16 7.51 7.92
N SER A 111 18.02 7.46 9.25
CA SER A 111 17.68 8.62 10.08
C SER A 111 18.77 9.69 10.05
N SER A 112 20.05 9.31 10.14
CA SER A 112 21.14 10.29 10.08
C SER A 112 21.21 11.00 8.72
N LEU A 113 21.03 10.27 7.62
CA LEU A 113 21.06 10.84 6.27
C LEU A 113 19.86 11.75 5.96
N VAL A 114 18.66 11.38 6.42
CA VAL A 114 17.45 12.18 6.18
C VAL A 114 17.42 13.47 6.99
N ASN A 115 18.06 13.48 8.16
CA ASN A 115 18.16 14.67 9.01
C ASN A 115 19.31 15.62 8.64
N ASP A 116 19.99 15.37 7.51
CA ASP A 116 20.95 16.30 6.97
C ASP A 116 20.30 17.68 6.69
N SER A 117 21.05 18.74 6.96
CA SER A 117 20.61 20.14 6.86
C SER A 117 19.97 20.50 5.52
N GLN A 118 20.46 19.93 4.42
CA GLN A 118 19.93 20.13 3.07
C GLN A 118 18.47 19.66 2.90
N PHE A 119 17.98 18.77 3.76
CA PHE A 119 16.60 18.26 3.72
C PHE A 119 15.68 18.94 4.73
N GLN A 120 16.14 19.97 5.45
CA GLN A 120 15.36 20.61 6.53
C GLN A 120 13.99 21.11 6.06
N SER A 121 13.91 21.82 4.92
CA SER A 121 12.62 22.30 4.38
C SER A 121 11.66 21.16 4.03
N TYR A 122 12.19 20.02 3.55
CA TYR A 122 11.37 18.84 3.30
C TYR A 122 10.89 18.19 4.58
N ASN A 123 11.78 18.08 5.58
CA ASN A 123 11.47 17.48 6.88
C ASN A 123 10.35 18.26 7.58
N GLN A 124 10.45 19.59 7.61
CA GLN A 124 9.39 20.45 8.13
C GLN A 124 8.06 20.23 7.39
N CYS A 125 8.10 20.14 6.05
CA CYS A 125 6.93 19.81 5.28
C CYS A 125 6.38 18.43 5.67
N PHE A 126 7.20 17.38 5.75
CA PHE A 126 6.75 16.04 6.10
C PHE A 126 6.17 15.94 7.52
N ASP A 127 6.67 16.73 8.46
CA ASP A 127 6.13 16.81 9.82
C ASP A 127 4.69 17.33 9.82
N LEU A 128 4.38 18.31 8.95
CA LEU A 128 2.99 18.77 8.77
C LEU A 128 2.05 17.65 8.29
N PHE A 129 2.56 16.67 7.55
CA PHE A 129 1.78 15.53 7.06
C PHE A 129 1.83 14.32 8.02
N GLY A 130 2.63 14.38 9.10
CA GLY A 130 2.90 13.24 9.98
C GLY A 130 3.55 12.06 9.25
N ILE A 131 4.43 12.33 8.29
CA ILE A 131 5.13 11.28 7.54
C ILE A 131 6.40 10.89 8.31
N GLY A 132 6.41 9.64 8.80
CA GLY A 132 7.54 9.06 9.52
C GLY A 132 8.75 8.73 8.65
N ILE A 133 9.84 8.31 9.28
CA ILE A 133 11.16 8.17 8.64
C ILE A 133 11.17 7.24 7.41
N LYS A 134 10.56 6.05 7.51
CA LYS A 134 10.56 5.05 6.41
C LYS A 134 9.88 5.59 5.13
N PRO A 135 8.62 6.07 5.16
CA PRO A 135 8.01 6.69 3.98
C PRO A 135 8.71 7.98 3.55
N ARG A 136 9.19 8.79 4.49
CA ARG A 136 9.95 10.03 4.21
C ARG A 136 11.17 9.77 3.33
N SER A 137 11.99 8.78 3.68
CA SER A 137 13.18 8.38 2.92
C SER A 137 12.86 8.02 1.48
N LEU A 138 11.80 7.24 1.26
CA LEU A 138 11.37 6.88 -0.09
C LEU A 138 10.93 8.13 -0.88
N LEU A 139 10.11 8.99 -0.28
CA LEU A 139 9.62 10.19 -0.95
C LEU A 139 10.78 11.12 -1.31
N LEU A 140 11.67 11.42 -0.36
CA LEU A 140 12.89 12.21 -0.59
C LEU A 140 13.69 11.67 -1.78
N SER A 141 13.89 10.35 -1.84
CA SER A 141 14.65 9.73 -2.92
C SER A 141 14.04 9.91 -4.32
N GLN A 142 12.75 10.27 -4.40
CA GLN A 142 12.06 10.49 -5.66
C GLN A 142 11.90 11.97 -6.03
N ILE A 143 11.78 12.86 -5.05
CA ILE A 143 11.29 14.24 -5.26
C ILE A 143 12.31 15.32 -4.92
N TYR A 144 13.49 14.96 -4.42
CA TYR A 144 14.58 15.90 -4.19
C TYR A 144 15.46 16.06 -5.44
N PRO A 145 15.83 17.29 -5.84
CA PRO A 145 15.30 18.58 -5.39
C PRO A 145 13.97 18.98 -6.08
N ILE A 146 13.15 19.78 -5.40
CA ILE A 146 11.80 20.20 -5.81
C ILE A 146 11.85 21.17 -6.98
N THR A 147 13.01 21.80 -7.21
CA THR A 147 13.31 22.66 -8.36
C THR A 147 13.20 21.88 -9.68
N GLN A 148 13.44 20.57 -9.69
CA GLN A 148 13.28 19.71 -10.88
C GLN A 148 11.81 19.50 -11.30
N PHE A 149 10.84 19.94 -10.49
CA PHE A 149 9.42 19.75 -10.75
C PHE A 149 8.78 21.10 -11.11
N GLU A 150 8.63 21.35 -12.40
CA GLU A 150 7.98 22.56 -12.93
C GLU A 150 6.47 22.58 -12.66
N SER A 151 5.84 21.40 -12.70
CA SER A 151 4.38 21.29 -12.63
C SER A 151 3.90 20.16 -11.72
N LEU A 152 2.68 20.32 -11.19
CA LEU A 152 2.03 19.30 -10.36
C LEU A 152 1.85 17.95 -11.08
N PRO A 153 1.47 17.88 -12.37
CA PRO A 153 1.42 16.62 -13.10
C PRO A 153 2.76 15.87 -13.11
N HIS A 154 3.88 16.57 -13.35
CA HIS A 154 5.21 15.96 -13.34
C HIS A 154 5.54 15.35 -11.97
N PHE A 155 5.24 16.08 -10.90
CA PHE A 155 5.41 15.62 -9.52
C PHE A 155 4.53 14.40 -9.18
N LYS A 156 3.25 14.44 -9.56
CA LYS A 156 2.33 13.32 -9.36
C LYS A 156 2.78 12.06 -10.09
N ARG A 157 3.23 12.21 -11.34
CA ARG A 157 3.78 11.10 -12.14
C ARG A 157 4.97 10.47 -11.42
N ARG A 158 5.91 11.26 -10.92
CA ARG A 158 7.07 10.75 -10.19
C ARG A 158 6.69 9.89 -8.97
N LEU A 159 5.67 10.30 -8.22
CA LEU A 159 5.18 9.59 -7.03
C LEU A 159 4.22 8.43 -7.31
N GLY A 160 3.93 8.11 -8.57
CA GLY A 160 3.10 6.95 -8.91
C GLY A 160 1.59 7.23 -8.92
N VAL A 161 1.18 8.51 -8.78
CA VAL A 161 -0.23 8.95 -8.67
C VAL A 161 -0.69 9.74 -9.91
N GLY A 162 0.19 9.89 -10.90
CA GLY A 162 -0.16 10.44 -12.21
C GLY A 162 -0.84 9.41 -13.10
N GLN A 163 -1.69 9.88 -14.01
CA GLN A 163 -2.16 9.06 -15.13
C GLN A 163 -1.08 9.02 -16.21
N THR A 164 -0.86 7.85 -16.81
CA THR A 164 -0.07 7.70 -18.03
C THR A 164 -0.97 7.20 -19.13
N GLU A 165 -0.77 7.76 -20.31
CA GLU A 165 -1.38 7.26 -21.54
C GLU A 165 -0.48 6.16 -22.09
N ASP A 166 -1.01 4.95 -22.18
CA ASP A 166 -0.39 3.85 -22.89
C ASP A 166 -1.10 3.78 -24.24
N SER A 167 -0.39 4.20 -25.30
CA SER A 167 -0.88 4.17 -26.68
C SER A 167 -0.07 3.13 -27.44
N SER A 168 -0.68 1.98 -27.73
CA SER A 168 -0.05 0.88 -28.46
C SER A 168 -0.74 0.66 -29.79
N GLY A 169 -0.66 1.61 -30.73
CA GLY A 169 -1.13 1.50 -32.13
C GLY A 169 -2.63 1.28 -32.35
N ASP A 170 -3.20 0.28 -31.68
CA ASP A 170 -4.55 -0.24 -31.78
C ASP A 170 -5.45 0.18 -30.60
N GLU A 171 -4.87 0.61 -29.47
CA GLU A 171 -5.63 1.04 -28.29
C GLU A 171 -4.95 2.21 -27.56
N GLN A 172 -5.76 3.21 -27.17
CA GLN A 172 -5.41 4.25 -26.21
C GLN A 172 -5.98 3.88 -24.84
N LYS A 173 -5.11 3.58 -23.87
CA LYS A 173 -5.51 3.27 -22.49
C LYS A 173 -4.88 4.27 -21.53
N PHE A 174 -5.71 4.96 -20.76
CA PHE A 174 -5.24 5.76 -19.62
C PHE A 174 -5.02 4.86 -18.40
N ASN A 175 -3.77 4.52 -18.14
CA ASN A 175 -3.38 3.82 -16.94
C ASN A 175 -3.30 4.79 -15.76
N SER A 176 -4.13 4.54 -14.74
CA SER A 176 -4.17 5.34 -13.49
C SER A 176 -2.94 5.12 -12.59
N SER A 177 -1.86 4.54 -13.11
CA SER A 177 -0.76 3.97 -12.34
C SER A 177 0.62 4.29 -12.90
N GLY A 178 0.80 5.44 -13.54
CA GLY A 178 2.10 5.89 -14.05
C GLY A 178 3.09 6.24 -12.95
N GLY A 179 4.35 5.79 -13.09
CA GLY A 179 5.47 6.15 -12.20
C GLY A 179 5.83 5.12 -11.11
N SER A 180 6.30 5.60 -9.95
CA SER A 180 6.84 4.72 -8.89
C SER A 180 5.75 3.91 -8.17
N LYS A 181 5.71 2.60 -8.45
CA LYS A 181 4.83 1.64 -7.72
C LYS A 181 5.13 1.63 -6.22
N LEU A 182 6.40 1.75 -5.83
CA LEU A 182 6.82 1.77 -4.42
C LEU A 182 6.22 2.97 -3.68
N CYS A 183 6.31 4.17 -4.27
CA CYS A 183 5.73 5.38 -3.69
C CYS A 183 4.21 5.29 -3.60
N ARG A 184 3.54 4.80 -4.64
CA ARG A 184 2.09 4.62 -4.63
C ARG A 184 1.65 3.69 -3.50
N THR A 185 2.31 2.53 -3.34
CA THR A 185 2.03 1.61 -2.23
C THR A 185 2.29 2.26 -0.88
N GLN A 186 3.39 2.99 -0.74
CA GLN A 186 3.74 3.63 0.53
C GLN A 186 2.78 4.76 0.91
N LEU A 187 2.34 5.57 -0.06
CA LEU A 187 1.32 6.60 0.14
C LEU A 187 -0.03 5.99 0.51
N TYR A 188 -0.39 4.87 -0.12
CA TYR A 188 -1.60 4.11 0.23
C TYR A 188 -1.55 3.65 1.70
N LEU A 189 -0.45 3.04 2.13
CA LEU A 189 -0.26 2.59 3.51
C LEU A 189 -0.27 3.75 4.50
N TRP A 190 0.40 4.87 4.17
CA TRP A 190 0.36 6.07 5.00
C TRP A 190 -1.07 6.59 5.21
N ILE A 191 -1.89 6.66 4.15
CA ILE A 191 -3.30 7.03 4.33
C ILE A 191 -4.04 6.01 5.19
N LEU A 192 -3.82 4.71 4.98
CA LEU A 192 -4.49 3.64 5.72
C LEU A 192 -4.18 3.68 7.22
N ASP A 193 -2.94 3.97 7.59
CA ASP A 193 -2.46 3.86 8.97
C ASP A 193 -2.54 5.19 9.73
N ILE A 194 -2.35 6.32 9.05
CA ILE A 194 -2.25 7.65 9.68
C ILE A 194 -3.50 8.50 9.47
N ILE A 195 -4.06 8.52 8.25
CA ILE A 195 -5.17 9.44 7.92
C ILE A 195 -6.54 8.80 8.14
N SER A 196 -6.73 7.55 7.73
CA SER A 196 -8.00 6.84 7.86
C SER A 196 -8.45 6.73 9.33
N PRO A 197 -7.60 6.30 10.30
CA PRO A 197 -8.00 6.19 11.69
C PRO A 197 -7.96 7.57 12.37
N VAL A 198 -9.11 8.06 12.85
CA VAL A 198 -9.24 9.40 13.48
C VAL A 198 -8.20 9.65 14.56
N LYS A 199 -7.96 8.66 15.43
CA LYS A 199 -7.03 8.73 16.56
C LYS A 199 -5.55 8.87 16.17
N ASN A 200 -5.18 8.49 14.95
CA ASN A 200 -3.78 8.53 14.48
C ASN A 200 -3.48 9.78 13.65
N ARG A 201 -4.49 10.62 13.38
CA ARG A 201 -4.33 11.78 12.49
C ARG A 201 -3.37 12.79 13.10
N PRO A 202 -2.47 13.39 12.30
CA PRO A 202 -1.59 14.45 12.78
C PRO A 202 -2.43 15.65 13.23
N ASN A 203 -2.14 16.21 14.40
CA ASN A 203 -2.79 17.43 14.89
C ASN A 203 -2.19 18.68 14.24
N THR A 204 -2.23 18.73 12.91
CA THR A 204 -1.69 19.81 12.09
C THR A 204 -2.79 20.33 11.15
N ARG A 205 -2.60 21.53 10.59
CA ARG A 205 -3.52 22.09 9.58
C ARG A 205 -3.72 21.13 8.39
N ILE A 206 -2.64 20.50 7.93
CA ILE A 206 -2.68 19.56 6.81
C ILE A 206 -3.33 18.23 7.22
N GLY A 207 -3.02 17.72 8.41
CA GLY A 207 -3.62 16.50 8.95
C GLY A 207 -5.15 16.61 9.07
N LYS A 208 -5.65 17.73 9.61
CA LYS A 208 -7.09 18.03 9.68
C LYS A 208 -7.73 18.06 8.30
N ARG A 209 -7.14 18.81 7.36
CA ARG A 209 -7.63 18.94 5.99
C ARG A 209 -7.68 17.60 5.24
N LEU A 210 -6.70 16.73 5.46
CA LEU A 210 -6.68 15.38 4.87
C LEU A 210 -7.71 14.47 5.50
N GLY A 211 -7.88 14.53 6.83
CA GLY A 211 -8.90 13.79 7.56
C GLY A 211 -10.32 14.17 7.10
N GLU A 212 -10.61 15.46 7.02
CA GLU A 212 -11.90 15.96 6.51
C GLU A 212 -12.16 15.52 5.06
N PHE A 213 -11.15 15.59 4.19
CA PHE A 213 -11.27 15.11 2.82
C PHE A 213 -11.57 13.61 2.77
N TYR A 214 -10.88 12.82 3.59
CA TYR A 214 -11.09 11.38 3.70
C TYR A 214 -12.51 11.08 4.18
N ASP A 215 -12.95 11.71 5.27
CA ASP A 215 -14.26 11.49 5.89
C ASP A 215 -15.39 11.89 4.94
N LEU A 216 -15.29 13.06 4.30
CA LEU A 216 -16.26 13.50 3.30
C LEU A 216 -16.40 12.48 2.16
N ARG A 217 -15.28 11.90 1.71
CA ARG A 217 -15.30 10.86 0.67
C ARG A 217 -15.88 9.57 1.20
N ALA A 218 -15.52 9.15 2.41
CA ALA A 218 -16.04 7.95 3.03
C ALA A 218 -17.55 8.02 3.28
N SER A 219 -18.07 9.14 3.79
CA SER A 219 -19.50 9.34 4.06
C SER A 219 -20.33 9.30 2.79
N ARG A 220 -19.88 9.93 1.70
CA ARG A 220 -20.54 9.84 0.37
C ARG A 220 -20.81 8.41 -0.10
N TYR A 221 -20.02 7.43 0.35
CA TYR A 221 -20.22 6.02 0.02
C TYR A 221 -20.97 5.24 1.11
N LYS A 222 -20.93 5.68 2.36
CA LYS A 222 -21.74 5.09 3.45
C LYS A 222 -23.22 5.44 3.30
N ASP A 223 -23.50 6.69 2.93
CA ASP A 223 -24.85 7.25 2.91
C ASP A 223 -25.64 6.88 1.64
N ASN A 224 -24.98 6.32 0.62
CA ASN A 224 -25.62 5.92 -0.64
C ASN A 224 -25.14 4.53 -1.12
N PRO A 225 -25.62 3.43 -0.48
CA PRO A 225 -25.25 2.07 -0.83
C PRO A 225 -25.77 1.62 -2.21
N GLU A 226 -26.72 2.33 -2.82
CA GLU A 226 -27.20 2.07 -4.18
C GLU A 226 -26.24 2.62 -5.23
N LEU A 227 -25.68 3.80 -4.99
CA LEU A 227 -24.63 4.39 -5.83
C LEU A 227 -23.39 3.46 -5.91
N TRP A 228 -23.16 2.69 -4.85
CA TRP A 228 -22.15 1.65 -4.79
C TRP A 228 -22.47 0.46 -5.73
N LYS A 229 -23.72 -0.03 -5.75
CA LYS A 229 -24.14 -1.09 -6.68
C LYS A 229 -24.12 -0.59 -8.12
N LYS A 230 -24.67 0.59 -8.39
CA LYS A 230 -24.75 1.19 -9.72
C LYS A 230 -23.38 1.34 -10.38
N LYS A 231 -22.42 1.98 -9.70
CA LYS A 231 -21.05 2.16 -10.24
C LYS A 231 -20.27 0.85 -10.38
N ALA A 232 -20.59 -0.16 -9.58
CA ALA A 232 -19.97 -1.47 -9.71
C ALA A 232 -20.51 -2.24 -10.92
N ILE A 233 -21.83 -2.16 -11.14
CA ILE A 233 -22.51 -2.69 -12.32
C ILE A 233 -21.98 -2.00 -13.57
N GLU A 234 -21.94 -0.66 -13.61
CA GLU A 234 -21.38 0.11 -14.74
C GLU A 234 -19.95 -0.34 -15.08
N ARG A 235 -19.11 -0.60 -14.08
CA ARG A 235 -17.74 -1.09 -14.29
C ARG A 235 -17.69 -2.52 -14.85
N ILE A 236 -18.58 -3.40 -14.41
CA ILE A 236 -18.66 -4.77 -14.91
C ILE A 236 -19.21 -4.77 -16.34
N GLN A 237 -20.31 -4.07 -16.58
CA GLN A 237 -20.90 -3.88 -17.91
C GLN A 237 -19.85 -3.36 -18.89
N LYS A 238 -19.12 -2.29 -18.53
CA LYS A 238 -18.05 -1.76 -19.38
C LYS A 238 -16.91 -2.74 -19.64
N ARG A 239 -16.57 -3.60 -18.67
CA ARG A 239 -15.54 -4.64 -18.84
C ARG A 239 -16.01 -5.76 -19.76
N GLU A 240 -17.23 -6.26 -19.56
CA GLU A 240 -17.78 -7.31 -20.41
C GLU A 240 -18.03 -6.80 -21.83
N LEU A 241 -18.47 -5.55 -21.98
CA LEU A 241 -18.63 -4.93 -23.29
C LEU A 241 -17.29 -4.74 -24.00
N ASN A 242 -16.25 -4.32 -23.27
CA ASN A 242 -14.90 -4.28 -23.83
C ASN A 242 -14.40 -5.67 -24.23
N ARG A 243 -14.65 -6.72 -23.42
CA ARG A 243 -14.30 -8.10 -23.76
C ARG A 243 -15.03 -8.58 -25.01
N LEU A 244 -16.32 -8.31 -25.10
CA LEU A 244 -17.16 -8.67 -26.23
C LEU A 244 -16.70 -7.92 -27.49
N LYS A 245 -16.33 -6.64 -27.37
CA LYS A 245 -15.69 -5.87 -28.43
C LYS A 245 -14.39 -6.52 -28.89
N THR A 246 -13.50 -6.88 -27.96
CA THR A 246 -12.24 -7.55 -28.29
C THR A 246 -12.47 -8.91 -28.96
N SER A 247 -13.40 -9.73 -28.47
CA SER A 247 -13.69 -11.04 -29.07
C SER A 247 -14.33 -10.91 -30.45
N LEU A 248 -15.25 -9.97 -30.62
CA LEU A 248 -15.84 -9.69 -31.93
C LEU A 248 -14.76 -9.23 -32.91
N ASN A 249 -13.90 -8.29 -32.52
CA ASN A 249 -12.82 -7.82 -33.38
C ASN A 249 -11.88 -8.97 -33.80
N LEU A 250 -11.52 -9.87 -32.88
CA LEU A 250 -10.67 -11.03 -33.18
C LEU A 250 -11.32 -12.05 -34.14
N GLU A 251 -12.64 -12.28 -34.04
CA GLU A 251 -13.34 -13.15 -34.98
C GLU A 251 -13.59 -12.47 -36.34
N LEU A 252 -13.79 -11.15 -36.32
CA LEU A 252 -14.02 -10.37 -37.54
C LEU A 252 -12.75 -10.22 -38.38
N GLU A 253 -11.58 -10.12 -37.75
CA GLU A 253 -10.29 -10.15 -38.45
C GLU A 253 -10.08 -11.42 -39.29
N LYS A 254 -10.74 -12.53 -38.93
CA LYS A 254 -10.65 -13.80 -39.66
C LYS A 254 -11.63 -13.89 -40.84
N LEU A 255 -12.70 -13.09 -40.82
CA LEU A 255 -13.85 -13.24 -41.73
C LEU A 255 -14.01 -12.07 -42.72
N VAL A 256 -13.42 -10.91 -42.45
CA VAL A 256 -13.65 -9.68 -43.23
C VAL A 256 -12.37 -9.28 -43.99
N PRO A 257 -12.45 -9.01 -45.32
CA PRO A 257 -11.34 -8.45 -46.09
C PRO A 257 -10.84 -7.12 -45.50
N LYS A 258 -9.51 -6.92 -45.48
CA LYS A 258 -8.85 -5.77 -44.82
C LYS A 258 -9.41 -4.41 -45.26
N ASP A 259 -9.86 -4.30 -46.50
CA ASP A 259 -10.36 -3.04 -47.09
C ASP A 259 -11.74 -2.62 -46.53
N SER A 260 -12.50 -3.56 -45.95
CA SER A 260 -13.83 -3.31 -45.37
C SER A 260 -13.84 -3.23 -43.84
N TYR A 261 -12.69 -3.46 -43.19
CA TYR A 261 -12.56 -3.57 -41.74
C TYR A 261 -12.98 -2.29 -41.00
N HIS A 262 -12.64 -1.11 -41.54
CA HIS A 262 -13.00 0.18 -40.94
C HIS A 262 -14.51 0.44 -40.89
N GLN A 263 -15.22 0.14 -41.98
CA GLN A 263 -16.68 0.33 -42.06
C GLN A 263 -17.39 -0.65 -41.12
N PHE A 264 -16.91 -1.90 -41.06
CA PHE A 264 -17.47 -2.91 -40.18
C PHE A 264 -17.24 -2.58 -38.69
N ASN A 265 -16.02 -2.17 -38.31
CA ASN A 265 -15.70 -1.75 -36.94
C ASN A 265 -16.52 -0.54 -36.47
N SER A 266 -16.82 0.39 -37.38
CA SER A 266 -17.69 1.52 -37.07
C SER A 266 -19.13 1.06 -36.77
N THR A 267 -19.64 0.10 -37.55
CA THR A 267 -20.97 -0.49 -37.38
C THR A 267 -21.07 -1.29 -36.08
N VAL A 268 -20.06 -2.13 -35.78
CA VAL A 268 -19.99 -2.88 -34.51
C VAL A 268 -19.90 -1.93 -33.33
N SER A 269 -19.09 -0.86 -33.42
CA SER A 269 -19.00 0.14 -32.35
C SER A 269 -20.34 0.86 -32.13
N LEU A 270 -21.08 1.19 -33.19
CA LEU A 270 -22.42 1.78 -33.11
C LEU A 270 -23.44 0.81 -32.49
N MET A 271 -23.41 -0.48 -32.87
CA MET A 271 -24.26 -1.50 -32.27
C MET A 271 -23.95 -1.67 -30.78
N LEU A 272 -22.67 -1.73 -30.40
CA LEU A 272 -22.27 -1.84 -29.00
C LEU A 272 -22.67 -0.60 -28.19
N ASN A 273 -22.56 0.60 -28.75
CA ASN A 273 -23.04 1.83 -28.10
C ASN A 273 -24.57 1.83 -27.95
N ALA A 274 -25.31 1.34 -28.94
CA ALA A 274 -26.77 1.19 -28.85
C ALA A 274 -27.16 0.13 -27.79
N PHE A 275 -26.39 -0.96 -27.68
CA PHE A 275 -26.53 -1.95 -26.61
C PHE A 275 -26.23 -1.35 -25.23
N GLU A 276 -25.20 -0.53 -25.07
CA GLU A 276 -24.91 0.18 -23.81
C GLU A 276 -26.08 1.06 -23.36
N LEU A 277 -26.68 1.82 -24.29
CA LEU A 277 -27.84 2.67 -24.01
C LEU A 277 -29.07 1.86 -23.59
N ASN A 278 -29.29 0.69 -24.19
CA ASN A 278 -30.39 -0.21 -23.82
C ASN A 278 -30.14 -0.97 -22.51
N LEU A 279 -28.88 -1.33 -22.21
CA LEU A 279 -28.48 -1.96 -20.94
C LEU A 279 -28.57 -1.01 -19.75
N ALA A 280 -28.38 0.29 -19.96
CA ALA A 280 -28.53 1.31 -18.92
C ALA A 280 -29.97 1.39 -18.36
N GLY A 281 -30.97 0.89 -19.09
CA GLY A 281 -32.38 0.77 -18.67
C GLY A 281 -32.73 -0.51 -17.91
N LEU A 282 -31.85 -1.51 -17.87
CA LEU A 282 -32.08 -2.81 -17.23
C LEU A 282 -31.26 -2.91 -15.94
N GLU A 283 -31.81 -2.42 -14.82
CA GLU A 283 -31.18 -2.48 -13.48
C GLU A 283 -31.01 -3.91 -12.92
N GLN A 284 -31.30 -4.98 -13.68
CA GLN A 284 -31.50 -6.34 -13.17
C GLN A 284 -30.49 -7.40 -13.65
N ILE A 285 -29.30 -7.03 -14.12
CA ILE A 285 -28.31 -8.03 -14.55
C ILE A 285 -27.06 -7.98 -13.66
N SER A 286 -27.18 -8.52 -12.44
CA SER A 286 -26.19 -9.41 -11.81
C SER A 286 -26.55 -9.65 -10.32
N PRO A 287 -27.13 -10.81 -9.96
CA PRO A 287 -27.48 -11.11 -8.57
C PRO A 287 -26.27 -11.54 -7.71
N ASN A 288 -25.05 -11.65 -8.28
CA ASN A 288 -23.91 -12.31 -7.64
C ASN A 288 -22.67 -11.41 -7.39
N LEU A 289 -22.81 -10.08 -7.37
CA LEU A 289 -21.72 -9.25 -6.82
C LEU A 289 -21.62 -9.46 -5.31
N LYS A 290 -20.56 -10.16 -4.87
CA LYS A 290 -20.22 -10.27 -3.45
C LYS A 290 -20.03 -8.87 -2.88
N GLN A 291 -21.00 -8.42 -2.08
CA GLN A 291 -20.99 -7.14 -1.37
C GLN A 291 -19.66 -6.85 -0.64
N ARG A 292 -18.89 -7.86 -0.25
CA ARG A 292 -17.57 -7.66 0.36
C ARG A 292 -16.51 -7.13 -0.63
N GLU A 293 -16.46 -7.67 -1.85
CA GLU A 293 -15.45 -7.29 -2.84
C GLU A 293 -15.64 -5.86 -3.32
N VAL A 294 -16.90 -5.47 -3.49
CA VAL A 294 -17.24 -4.15 -3.95
C VAL A 294 -16.98 -3.13 -2.82
N LYS A 295 -17.29 -3.43 -1.54
CA LYS A 295 -16.95 -2.58 -0.37
C LYS A 295 -15.45 -2.33 -0.30
N ARG A 296 -14.65 -3.40 -0.50
CA ARG A 296 -13.18 -3.33 -0.53
C ARG A 296 -12.69 -2.44 -1.67
N GLY A 297 -13.28 -2.55 -2.86
CA GLY A 297 -12.94 -1.71 -4.02
C GLY A 297 -13.19 -0.21 -3.78
N PHE A 298 -14.25 0.16 -3.05
CA PHE A 298 -14.53 1.55 -2.71
C PHE A 298 -13.66 2.10 -1.58
N GLY A 299 -13.35 1.29 -0.55
CA GLY A 299 -12.35 1.65 0.45
C GLY A 299 -11.01 1.98 -0.20
N ASN A 300 -10.57 1.15 -1.14
CA ASN A 300 -9.36 1.40 -1.93
C ASN A 300 -9.46 2.71 -2.73
N LEU A 301 -10.62 3.01 -3.32
CA LEU A 301 -10.85 4.24 -4.08
C LEU A 301 -10.72 5.50 -3.20
N VAL A 302 -11.34 5.51 -2.02
CA VAL A 302 -11.27 6.63 -1.06
C VAL A 302 -9.81 6.87 -0.67
N ILE A 303 -9.07 5.80 -0.36
CA ILE A 303 -7.67 5.88 0.01
C ILE A 303 -6.84 6.45 -1.16
N CYS A 304 -7.01 5.94 -2.37
CA CYS A 304 -6.29 6.42 -3.56
C CYS A 304 -6.59 7.90 -3.86
N GLN A 305 -7.85 8.33 -3.76
CA GLN A 305 -8.23 9.73 -3.96
C GLN A 305 -7.61 10.64 -2.90
N THR A 306 -7.58 10.18 -1.64
CA THR A 306 -6.98 10.92 -0.53
C THR A 306 -5.47 11.01 -0.69
N ALA A 307 -4.79 9.94 -1.13
CA ALA A 307 -3.37 9.96 -1.46
C ALA A 307 -3.06 10.95 -2.59
N ALA A 308 -3.86 10.97 -3.66
CA ALA A 308 -3.71 11.93 -4.76
C ALA A 308 -3.90 13.39 -4.32
N TYR A 309 -4.83 13.62 -3.39
CA TYR A 309 -5.03 14.93 -2.78
C TYR A 309 -3.86 15.32 -1.87
N GLY A 310 -3.36 14.39 -1.05
CA GLY A 310 -2.18 14.57 -0.21
C GLY A 310 -0.94 14.94 -1.03
N VAL A 311 -0.69 14.26 -2.15
CA VAL A 311 0.40 14.60 -3.08
C VAL A 311 0.26 16.02 -3.64
N LYS A 312 -0.97 16.45 -3.96
CA LYS A 312 -1.22 17.83 -4.41
C LYS A 312 -0.89 18.86 -3.32
N LEU A 313 -1.26 18.58 -2.07
CA LEU A 313 -0.91 19.47 -0.94
C LEU A 313 0.60 19.47 -0.70
N LEU A 314 1.25 18.31 -0.74
CA LEU A 314 2.68 18.17 -0.51
C LEU A 314 3.49 19.00 -1.51
N PHE A 315 3.15 18.92 -2.80
CA PHE A 315 3.78 19.74 -3.83
C PHE A 315 3.65 21.24 -3.54
N LYS A 316 2.47 21.69 -3.12
CA LYS A 316 2.21 23.11 -2.80
C LYS A 316 3.00 23.58 -1.59
N GLU A 317 3.10 22.78 -0.54
CA GLU A 317 3.83 23.19 0.67
C GLU A 317 5.34 23.17 0.41
N LEU A 318 5.86 22.16 -0.31
CA LEU A 318 7.27 22.13 -0.70
C LEU A 318 7.66 23.34 -1.57
N LYS A 319 6.84 23.71 -2.56
CA LYS A 319 7.08 24.89 -3.40
C LYS A 319 6.99 26.23 -2.67
N LYS A 320 6.39 26.27 -1.48
CA LYS A 320 6.39 27.48 -0.62
C LYS A 320 7.59 27.55 0.30
N SER A 321 8.18 26.40 0.64
CA SER A 321 9.30 26.27 1.58
C SER A 321 10.69 26.46 0.94
N THR A 322 10.73 26.60 -0.38
CA THR A 322 11.91 26.88 -1.22
C THR A 322 11.69 28.15 -2.00
#